data_AF-A0AAU4G5A2-F1
#
_entry.id   AF-A0AAU4G5A2-F1
#
_cell.length_a   1.000
_cell.length_b   1.000
_cell.length_c   1.000
_cell.angle_alpha   90.00
_cell.angle_beta   90.00
_cell.angle_gamma   90.00
#
_symmetry.space_group_name_H-M   'P 1'
#
loop_
_entity.id
_entity.type
_entity.pdbx_description
1 polymer ?
#
loop_
_entity_poly.entity_id
_entity_poly.type
_entity_poly.pdbx_seq_one_letter_code
_entity_poly.pdbx_strand_id
1 'polypeptide(L)'
;MKQNTSNLLAIAPDVGVKRPIDPFAQIVGTLRRIKSKQAKLSQERKDGEAVLKAALVAAGATVGTVNGVPVVSFASSVRVALDQSLLKEARPDVFEEFSDVSEVWTFRLLAA
;
A
#
# COMPACT_ATOMS: atom_id res chain seq x y z
N MET A 1 26.26 35.18 7.78
CA MET A 1 25.52 35.05 6.51
C MET A 1 26.08 33.86 5.74
N LYS A 2 25.45 32.70 5.83
CA LYS A 2 25.75 31.52 5.02
C LYS A 2 24.42 30.99 4.49
N GLN A 3 24.45 30.65 3.20
CA GLN A 3 23.28 30.64 2.33
C GLN A 3 22.30 29.53 2.70
N ASN A 4 21.03 29.92 2.68
CA ASN A 4 19.86 29.08 2.86
C ASN A 4 19.68 28.23 1.61
N THR A 5 20.23 27.01 1.59
CA THR A 5 19.92 26.05 0.52
C THR A 5 18.64 25.34 0.90
N SER A 6 17.51 25.99 0.59
CA SER A 6 16.20 25.34 0.53
C SER A 6 16.35 24.07 -0.30
N ASN A 7 16.28 22.91 0.34
CA ASN A 7 16.19 21.62 -0.33
C ASN A 7 14.77 21.46 -0.87
N LEU A 8 14.40 22.34 -1.79
CA LEU A 8 13.40 22.07 -2.81
C LEU A 8 14.02 20.96 -3.66
N LEU A 9 13.79 19.71 -3.27
CA LEU A 9 13.74 18.60 -4.22
C LEU A 9 12.60 18.93 -5.18
N ALA A 10 12.89 19.83 -6.11
CA ALA A 10 12.18 19.95 -7.36
C ALA A 10 12.13 18.52 -7.89
N ILE A 11 10.92 17.97 -7.96
CA ILE A 11 10.65 16.83 -8.81
C ILE A 11 10.96 17.35 -10.20
N ALA A 12 12.22 17.16 -10.62
CA ALA A 12 12.61 17.43 -11.98
C ALA A 12 11.60 16.68 -12.86
N PRO A 13 11.08 17.30 -13.93
CA PRO A 13 10.25 16.56 -14.85
C PRO A 13 11.05 15.33 -15.27
N ASP A 14 10.52 14.15 -14.97
CA ASP A 14 11.07 12.88 -15.41
C ASP A 14 11.03 12.91 -16.94
N VAL A 15 12.13 13.38 -17.55
CA VAL A 15 12.39 13.21 -18.97
C VAL A 15 12.82 11.75 -19.13
N GLY A 16 11.91 10.86 -18.77
CA GLY A 16 12.14 9.43 -18.71
C GLY A 16 12.53 8.94 -20.09
N VAL A 17 13.64 8.22 -20.18
CA VAL A 17 14.06 7.56 -21.41
C VAL A 17 12.96 6.58 -21.81
N LYS A 18 12.21 6.90 -22.86
CA LYS A 18 11.15 6.05 -23.37
C LYS A 18 11.74 5.01 -24.31
N ARG A 19 11.53 3.74 -24.02
CA ARG A 19 11.87 2.62 -24.90
C ARG A 19 10.60 1.93 -25.38
N PRO A 20 10.42 1.72 -26.70
CA PRO A 20 9.31 0.92 -27.20
C PRO A 20 9.40 -0.52 -26.70
N ILE A 21 8.28 -1.04 -26.22
CA ILE A 21 8.11 -2.43 -25.77
C ILE A 21 6.99 -3.14 -26.54
N ASP A 22 6.70 -2.69 -27.76
CA ASP A 22 5.61 -3.20 -28.61
C ASP A 22 5.57 -4.73 -28.75
N PRO A 23 6.71 -5.45 -28.85
CA PRO A 23 6.71 -6.92 -28.87
C PRO A 23 6.03 -7.57 -27.66
N PHE A 24 5.92 -6.86 -26.53
CA PHE A 24 5.31 -7.32 -25.30
C PHE A 24 3.86 -6.86 -25.11
N ALA A 25 3.22 -6.25 -26.12
CA ALA A 25 1.86 -5.73 -26.03
C ALA A 25 0.84 -6.76 -25.52
N GLN A 26 0.97 -8.03 -25.94
CA GLN A 26 0.11 -9.12 -25.47
C GLN A 26 0.28 -9.42 -23.97
N ILE A 27 1.51 -9.34 -23.46
CA ILE A 27 1.80 -9.51 -22.03
C ILE A 27 1.19 -8.36 -21.24
N VAL A 28 1.36 -7.12 -21.71
CA VAL A 28 0.74 -5.93 -21.09
C VAL A 28 -0.79 -6.08 -21.05
N GLY A 29 -1.41 -6.52 -22.15
CA GLY A 29 -2.85 -6.78 -22.21
C GLY A 29 -3.31 -7.86 -21.21
N THR A 30 -2.53 -8.92 -21.07
CA THR A 30 -2.78 -10.00 -20.09
C THR A 30 -2.68 -9.48 -18.65
N LEU A 31 -1.63 -8.71 -18.34
CA LEU A 31 -1.45 -8.09 -17.02
C LEU A 31 -2.60 -7.14 -16.66
N ARG A 32 -3.11 -6.36 -17.63
CA ARG A 32 -4.30 -5.51 -17.43
C ARG A 32 -5.52 -6.34 -17.02
N ARG A 33 -5.79 -7.43 -17.76
CA ARG A 33 -6.92 -8.33 -17.47
C ARG A 33 -6.78 -8.97 -16.08
N ILE A 34 -5.58 -9.42 -15.72
CA ILE A 34 -5.30 -10.00 -14.41
C ILE A 34 -5.54 -8.97 -13.30
N LYS A 35 -4.99 -7.76 -13.42
CA LYS A 35 -5.19 -6.70 -12.42
C LYS A 35 -6.66 -6.32 -12.24
N SER A 36 -7.42 -6.26 -13.32
CA SER A 36 -8.86 -6.00 -13.25
C SER A 36 -9.61 -7.11 -12.48
N LYS A 37 -9.32 -8.39 -12.76
CA LYS A 37 -9.89 -9.51 -12.02
C LYS A 37 -9.48 -9.51 -10.55
N GLN A 38 -8.21 -9.23 -10.26
CA GLN A 38 -7.70 -9.11 -8.89
C GLN A 38 -8.41 -7.98 -8.13
N ALA A 39 -8.63 -6.83 -8.77
CA ALA A 39 -9.36 -5.72 -8.16
C ALA A 39 -10.79 -6.13 -7.80
N LYS A 40 -11.50 -6.80 -8.71
CA LYS A 40 -12.85 -7.32 -8.47
C LYS A 40 -12.88 -8.33 -7.31
N LEU A 41 -12.04 -9.35 -7.34
CA LEU A 41 -11.98 -10.37 -6.30
C LEU A 41 -11.54 -9.79 -4.95
N SER A 42 -10.63 -8.82 -4.95
CA SER A 42 -10.21 -8.11 -3.74
C SER A 42 -11.37 -7.32 -3.12
N GLN A 43 -12.22 -6.71 -3.96
CA GLN A 43 -13.42 -6.03 -3.49
C GLN A 43 -14.44 -7.02 -2.91
N GLU A 44 -14.79 -8.08 -3.64
CA GLU A 44 -15.72 -9.11 -3.17
C GLU A 44 -15.26 -9.74 -1.85
N ARG A 45 -13.95 -10.00 -1.70
CA ARG A 45 -13.37 -10.47 -0.43
C ARG A 45 -13.57 -9.47 0.70
N LYS A 46 -13.25 -8.18 0.48
CA LYS A 46 -13.40 -7.13 1.50
C LYS A 46 -14.86 -6.99 1.93
N ASP A 47 -15.79 -7.04 0.97
CA ASP A 47 -17.22 -6.93 1.25
C ASP A 47 -17.70 -8.12 2.10
N GLY A 48 -17.30 -9.35 1.74
CA GLY A 48 -17.61 -10.55 2.52
C GLY A 48 -16.99 -10.53 3.93
N GLU A 49 -15.71 -10.15 4.06
CA GLU A 49 -15.03 -10.01 5.34
C GLU A 49 -15.71 -8.96 6.23
N ALA A 50 -16.14 -7.83 5.65
CA ALA A 50 -16.84 -6.78 6.39
C ALA A 50 -18.18 -7.27 6.95
N VAL A 51 -18.97 -8.01 6.16
CA VAL A 51 -20.24 -8.60 6.61
C VAL A 51 -20.00 -9.59 7.75
N LEU A 52 -19.05 -10.51 7.61
CA LEU A 52 -18.76 -11.51 8.63
C LEU A 52 -18.24 -10.87 9.92
N LYS A 53 -17.35 -9.88 9.80
CA LYS A 53 -16.83 -9.13 10.95
C LYS A 53 -17.95 -8.38 11.67
N ALA A 54 -18.83 -7.70 10.95
CA ALA A 54 -19.96 -6.98 11.55
C ALA A 54 -20.89 -7.94 12.31
N ALA A 55 -21.19 -9.11 11.74
CA ALA A 55 -21.99 -10.13 12.42
C ALA A 55 -21.35 -10.63 13.72
N LEU A 56 -20.04 -10.91 13.71
CA LEU A 56 -19.33 -11.39 14.91
C LEU A 56 -19.24 -10.30 15.99
N VAL A 57 -18.97 -9.04 15.61
CA VAL A 57 -18.96 -7.90 16.54
C VAL A 57 -20.33 -7.70 17.18
N ALA A 58 -21.41 -7.74 16.38
CA ALA A 58 -22.77 -7.60 16.90
C ALA A 58 -23.14 -8.73 17.89
N ALA A 59 -22.58 -9.92 17.70
CA ALA A 59 -22.75 -11.06 18.61
C ALA A 59 -21.78 -11.06 19.80
N GLY A 60 -20.85 -10.11 19.89
CA GLY A 60 -19.79 -10.12 20.91
C GLY A 60 -18.85 -11.33 20.81
N ALA A 61 -18.78 -11.98 19.65
CA ALA A 61 -17.98 -13.18 19.41
C ALA A 61 -16.70 -12.84 18.64
N THR A 62 -15.65 -13.64 18.79
CA THR A 62 -14.39 -13.51 18.03
C THR A 62 -14.19 -14.65 17.03
N VAL A 63 -15.02 -15.69 17.09
CA VAL A 63 -14.96 -16.89 16.23
C VAL A 63 -16.34 -17.15 15.64
N GLY A 64 -16.39 -17.35 14.33
CA GLY A 64 -17.58 -17.76 13.59
C GLY A 64 -17.50 -19.22 13.16
N THR A 65 -18.62 -19.92 13.31
CA THR A 65 -18.74 -21.35 12.97
C THR A 65 -19.74 -21.58 11.84
N VAL A 66 -19.50 -22.59 11.00
CA VAL A 66 -20.46 -23.14 10.05
C VAL A 66 -20.66 -24.61 10.40
N ASN A 67 -21.91 -25.03 10.62
CA ASN A 67 -22.25 -26.40 11.07
C ASN A 67 -21.48 -26.82 12.34
N GLY A 68 -21.29 -25.89 13.29
CA GLY A 68 -20.54 -26.12 14.52
C GLY A 68 -19.01 -26.17 14.35
N VAL A 69 -18.49 -26.05 13.13
CA VAL A 69 -17.06 -26.05 12.83
C VAL A 69 -16.55 -24.61 12.72
N PRO A 70 -15.51 -24.19 13.46
CA PRO A 70 -14.89 -22.88 13.31
C PRO A 70 -14.33 -22.66 11.90
N VAL A 71 -14.69 -21.55 11.26
CA VAL A 71 -14.23 -21.23 9.89
C VAL A 71 -13.64 -19.83 9.76
N VAL A 72 -13.98 -18.92 10.67
CA VAL A 72 -13.45 -17.54 10.68
C VAL A 72 -13.17 -17.11 12.11
N SER A 73 -12.14 -16.30 12.28
CA SER A 73 -11.88 -15.60 13.54
C SER A 73 -11.47 -14.17 13.24
N PHE A 74 -11.72 -13.26 14.18
CA PHE A 74 -11.16 -11.92 14.13
C PHE A 74 -10.66 -11.49 15.50
N ALA A 75 -9.58 -10.72 15.49
CA ALA A 75 -8.98 -10.12 16.67
C ALA A 75 -8.61 -8.67 16.38
N SER A 76 -8.61 -7.83 17.40
CA SER A 76 -8.05 -6.48 17.34
C SER A 76 -6.71 -6.46 18.07
N SER A 77 -5.77 -5.65 17.55
CA SER A 77 -4.53 -5.33 18.23
C SER A 77 -4.26 -3.83 18.13
N VAL A 78 -3.65 -3.26 19.15
CA VAL A 78 -3.20 -1.88 19.14
C VAL A 78 -1.82 -1.83 18.49
N ARG A 79 -1.69 -1.04 17.43
CA ARG A 79 -0.40 -0.75 16.80
C ARG A 79 -0.02 0.70 17.12
N VAL A 80 1.15 0.87 17.73
CA VAL A 80 1.81 2.17 17.84
C VAL A 80 2.77 2.29 16.66
N ALA A 81 2.60 3.34 15.86
CA ALA A 81 3.49 3.66 14.74
C ALA A 81 4.09 5.04 14.98
N LEU A 82 5.37 5.18 14.66
CA LEU A 82 6.06 6.47 14.67
C LEU A 82 5.53 7.34 13.52
N ASP A 83 5.11 8.56 13.83
CA ASP A 83 4.80 9.56 12.81
C ASP A 83 6.11 10.16 12.28
N GLN A 84 6.56 9.64 11.14
CA GLN A 84 7.80 10.08 10.53
C GLN A 84 7.75 11.53 10.04
N SER A 85 6.57 12.03 9.65
CA SER A 85 6.43 13.40 9.16
C SER A 85 6.64 14.38 10.31
N LEU A 86 5.99 14.12 11.45
CA LEU A 86 6.18 14.93 12.65
C LEU A 86 7.60 14.81 13.21
N LEU A 87 8.22 13.62 13.17
CA LEU A 87 9.61 13.45 13.60
C LEU A 87 10.58 14.29 12.74
N LYS A 88 10.40 14.27 11.42
CA LYS A 88 11.19 15.08 10.48
C LYS A 88 11.06 16.58 10.76
N GLU A 89 9.85 17.03 11.06
CA GLU A 89 9.57 18.45 11.34
C GLU A 89 10.16 18.88 12.70
N ALA A 90 9.96 18.08 13.74
CA ALA A 90 10.35 18.44 15.11
C ALA A 90 11.82 18.18 15.43
N ARG A 91 12.40 17.09 14.90
CA ARG A 91 13.78 16.61 15.20
C ARG A 91 14.45 16.06 13.94
N PRO A 92 14.77 16.91 12.96
CA PRO A 92 15.41 16.50 11.71
C PRO A 92 16.78 15.86 11.93
N ASP A 93 17.52 16.32 12.94
CA ASP A 93 18.83 15.78 13.36
C ASP A 93 18.75 14.28 13.67
N VAL A 94 17.76 13.89 14.47
CA VAL A 94 17.52 12.49 14.83
C VAL A 94 17.02 11.73 13.63
N PHE A 95 16.12 12.29 12.82
CA PHE A 95 15.62 11.59 11.64
C PHE A 95 16.78 11.18 10.70
N GLU A 96 17.72 12.09 10.43
CA GLU A 96 18.87 11.81 9.55
C GLU A 96 19.83 10.79 10.16
N GLU A 97 20.13 10.86 11.46
CA GLU A 97 21.01 9.91 12.16
C GLU A 97 20.53 8.46 12.05
N PHE A 98 19.22 8.24 12.01
CA PHE A 98 18.60 6.92 11.95
C PHE A 98 18.01 6.57 10.58
N SER A 99 18.31 7.36 9.54
CA SER A 99 17.85 7.09 8.19
C SER A 99 18.81 6.18 7.44
N ASP A 100 18.26 5.15 6.78
CA ASP A 100 18.98 4.36 5.79
C ASP A 100 18.43 4.65 4.39
N VAL A 101 19.33 4.78 3.42
CA VAL A 101 18.99 5.10 2.04
C VAL A 101 19.06 3.83 1.20
N SER A 102 17.89 3.32 0.82
CA SER A 102 17.77 2.18 -0.08
C SER A 102 17.15 2.61 -1.42
N GLU A 103 17.72 2.14 -2.52
CA GLU A 103 17.14 2.31 -3.85
C GLU A 103 16.05 1.26 -4.09
N VAL A 104 14.84 1.72 -4.48
CA VAL A 104 13.69 0.84 -4.74
C VAL A 104 13.14 1.09 -6.13
N TRP A 105 13.18 0.06 -6.97
CA TRP A 105 12.57 0.08 -8.29
C TRP A 105 11.10 -0.29 -8.19
N THR A 106 10.21 0.59 -8.66
CA THR A 106 8.77 0.31 -8.66
C THR A 106 8.27 0.02 -10.06
N PHE A 107 7.71 -1.17 -10.28
CA PHE A 107 6.99 -1.50 -11.50
C PHE A 107 5.51 -1.10 -11.36
N ARG A 108 5.03 -0.20 -12.23
CA ARG A 108 3.61 0.19 -12.29
C ARG A 108 3.07 -0.04 -13.68
N LEU A 109 1.87 -0.62 -13.74
CA LEU A 109 1.10 -0.68 -14.97
C LEU A 109 0.33 0.63 -15.07
N LEU A 110 0.69 1.48 -16.03
CA LEU A 110 0.03 2.76 -16.22
C LEU A 110 -1.39 2.54 -16.78
N ALA A 111 -2.35 3.29 -16.27
CA ALA A 111 -3.67 3.40 -16.89
C ALA A 111 -3.47 4.08 -18.25
N ALA A 112 -4.02 3.47 -19.30
CA ALA A 112 -4.16 4.13 -20.59
C ALA A 112 -5.40 5.03 -20.55
#